data_AF-A0A6L6LNB2-F1
#
_entry.id   AF-A0A6L6LNB2-F1
#
_cell.length_a   1.000
_cell.length_b   1.000
_cell.length_c   1.000
_cell.angle_alpha   90.00
_cell.angle_beta   90.00
_cell.angle_gamma   90.00
#
_symmetry.space_group_name_H-M   'P 1'
#
loop_
_entity.id
_entity.type
_entity.pdbx_description
1 polymer ?
#
loop_
_entity_poly.entity_id
_entity_poly.type
_entity_poly.pdbx_seq_one_letter_code
_entity_poly.pdbx_strand_id
1 'polypeptide(L)'
;MKRKPSPPRDFSYQGANFVLRYSWPSARRHTATPCRGYVDPLNPMTGKPLSKRQVYGKDSDEPVHYTVYGKNPQDIWDHHREAAASHLTALMVQRGLLGAEPASDPAATVEIAVLARNFSGTFFFLHRSEWGVKTMEEYRRQFDILMDDLGELRVGDLNDEAYRRLQETICRNALAGARKMESWTYGEEPPSSARKRMSILYELIQDLKQVEGVPIPMVPKRYNSKPSRQQQLLDIVDSARSLPVELLQDALSSPSLLSQVKILADTGLRISEMIGLYFGSVQAISTSQGIMYYLTVTGQIDSSGKRTEITKTGASYRVVPLSSELGELLMEQRQKMELRYGDLSLHLLCGCAKANGFSDDPRTVTAINNEVSNLVPALLRRPDFFKVLTAKRAYFFDEQAQDKKLSSMLTCHALRRNFCTWLYCSSGLDAPEIYQQMGHTYKPQPRRTAAGLTPEEVRCMCLRKHVSSTLYHPANPLRYPVKGNFHASEIPACSVELELNPGETIELTVEDTEPGTVTHVGGESISVRSLHRDRQHNVIYRYSLLAADEITSGLKKCKLLA
;
A
#
# COMPACT_ATOMS: atom_id res chain seq x y z
N MET A 1 12.39 -56.49 40.78
CA MET A 1 11.73 -55.17 40.91
C MET A 1 10.23 -55.36 40.69
N LYS A 2 9.39 -55.08 41.70
CA LYS A 2 7.92 -55.14 41.59
C LYS A 2 7.46 -54.07 40.57
N ARG A 3 6.72 -54.46 39.52
CA ARG A 3 6.11 -53.51 38.57
C ARG A 3 5.23 -52.54 39.36
N LYS A 4 5.51 -51.23 39.29
CA LYS A 4 4.60 -50.22 39.83
C LYS A 4 3.21 -50.44 39.20
N PRO A 5 2.12 -50.41 39.98
CA PRO A 5 0.78 -50.53 39.44
C PRO A 5 0.57 -49.42 38.40
N SER A 6 -0.07 -49.76 37.28
CA SER A 6 -0.46 -48.75 36.29
C SER A 6 -1.46 -47.78 36.94
N PRO A 7 -1.38 -46.47 36.67
CA PRO A 7 -2.35 -45.52 37.20
C PRO A 7 -3.78 -45.90 36.77
N PRO A 8 -4.81 -45.47 37.53
CA PRO A 8 -6.19 -45.70 37.16
C PRO A 8 -6.48 -45.17 35.75
N ARG A 9 -7.43 -45.80 35.07
CA ARG A 9 -7.86 -45.36 33.73
C ARG A 9 -8.99 -44.37 33.80
N ASP A 10 -9.78 -44.38 34.85
CA ASP A 10 -10.97 -43.54 34.97
C ASP A 10 -10.74 -42.52 36.09
N PHE A 11 -11.19 -41.28 35.87
CA PHE A 11 -11.12 -40.22 36.88
C PHE A 11 -12.27 -39.23 36.73
N SER A 12 -12.61 -38.57 37.83
CA SER A 12 -13.60 -37.51 37.86
C SER A 12 -12.90 -36.17 38.07
N TYR A 13 -13.32 -35.15 37.34
CA TYR A 13 -12.81 -33.80 37.43
C TYR A 13 -13.95 -32.81 37.19
N GLN A 14 -14.17 -31.88 38.13
CA GLN A 14 -15.20 -30.83 38.05
C GLN A 14 -16.60 -31.34 37.64
N GLY A 15 -17.06 -32.43 38.26
CA GLY A 15 -18.39 -33.01 37.99
C GLY A 15 -18.51 -33.82 36.69
N ALA A 16 -17.44 -33.93 35.90
CA ALA A 16 -17.35 -34.76 34.71
C ALA A 16 -16.48 -35.99 34.93
N ASN A 17 -16.78 -37.07 34.21
CA ASN A 17 -16.02 -38.32 34.27
C ASN A 17 -15.22 -38.50 32.97
N PHE A 18 -14.00 -39.03 33.08
CA PHE A 18 -13.07 -39.19 31.98
C PHE A 18 -12.44 -40.58 31.99
N VAL A 19 -12.06 -41.04 30.79
CA VAL A 19 -11.23 -42.23 30.59
C VAL A 19 -9.91 -41.82 29.96
N LEU A 20 -8.82 -42.36 30.50
CA LEU A 20 -7.47 -42.14 30.06
C LEU A 20 -6.87 -43.43 29.53
N ARG A 21 -6.47 -43.40 28.26
CA ARG A 21 -5.85 -44.54 27.56
C ARG A 21 -4.43 -44.19 27.15
N TYR A 22 -3.49 -45.09 27.42
CA TYR A 22 -2.08 -44.87 27.13
C TYR A 22 -1.63 -45.66 25.91
N SER A 23 -0.78 -45.05 25.09
CA SER A 23 -0.11 -45.68 23.96
C SER A 23 1.35 -45.24 23.89
N TRP A 24 2.19 -46.06 23.24
CA TRP A 24 3.60 -45.78 23.02
C TRP A 24 3.88 -45.73 21.52
N PRO A 25 3.71 -44.57 20.87
CA PRO A 25 3.89 -44.45 19.43
C PRO A 25 5.34 -44.74 19.06
N SER A 26 5.56 -45.61 18.07
CA SER A 26 6.90 -45.95 17.58
C SER A 26 7.70 -44.71 17.17
N ALA A 27 7.05 -43.74 16.53
CA ALA A 27 7.63 -42.47 16.11
C ALA A 27 8.15 -41.57 17.24
N ARG A 28 7.75 -41.82 18.50
CA ARG A 28 8.16 -40.99 19.65
C ARG A 28 9.07 -41.68 20.65
N ARG A 29 9.52 -42.91 20.33
CA ARG A 29 10.31 -43.76 21.24
C ARG A 29 11.56 -43.09 21.81
N HIS A 30 12.19 -42.18 21.06
CA HIS A 30 13.43 -41.50 21.44
C HIS A 30 13.22 -40.04 21.91
N THR A 31 11.99 -39.65 22.19
CA THR A 31 11.67 -38.27 22.65
C THR A 31 11.59 -38.20 24.17
N ALA A 32 11.71 -36.97 24.72
CA ALA A 32 11.59 -36.73 26.16
C ALA A 32 10.20 -37.08 26.74
N THR A 33 9.17 -37.20 25.90
CA THR A 33 7.80 -37.60 26.26
C THR A 33 7.30 -38.73 25.35
N PRO A 34 7.83 -39.96 25.51
CA PRO A 34 7.56 -41.06 24.59
C PRO A 34 6.16 -41.68 24.78
N CYS A 35 5.50 -41.41 25.92
CA CYS A 35 4.17 -41.91 26.22
C CYS A 35 3.09 -40.93 25.75
N ARG A 36 2.04 -41.44 25.12
CA ARG A 36 0.87 -40.68 24.69
C ARG A 36 -0.36 -41.10 25.49
N GLY A 37 -1.05 -40.15 26.10
CA GLY A 37 -2.34 -40.33 26.76
C GLY A 37 -3.47 -39.77 25.91
N TYR A 38 -4.57 -40.50 25.83
CA TYR A 38 -5.84 -40.08 25.24
C TYR A 38 -6.85 -39.87 26.34
N VAL A 39 -7.32 -38.64 26.50
CA VAL A 39 -8.34 -38.26 27.48
C VAL A 39 -9.67 -38.15 26.77
N ASP A 40 -10.63 -38.97 27.21
CA ASP A 40 -11.97 -39.05 26.64
C ASP A 40 -13.02 -38.66 27.68
N PRO A 41 -13.86 -37.66 27.41
CA PRO A 41 -14.96 -37.33 28.31
C PRO A 41 -16.07 -38.37 28.19
N LEU A 42 -16.64 -38.77 29.32
CA LEU A 42 -17.77 -39.69 29.41
C LEU A 42 -19.09 -38.92 29.46
N ASN A 43 -20.11 -39.49 28.82
CA ASN A 43 -21.46 -38.99 28.89
C ASN A 43 -22.01 -39.20 30.32
N PRO A 44 -22.47 -38.15 31.02
CA PRO A 44 -22.94 -38.25 32.41
C PRO A 44 -24.13 -39.19 32.62
N MET A 45 -24.98 -39.39 31.59
CA MET A 45 -26.17 -40.24 31.68
C MET A 45 -25.90 -41.71 31.31
N THR A 46 -24.95 -41.97 30.40
CA THR A 46 -24.74 -43.31 29.85
C THR A 46 -23.41 -43.94 30.25
N GLY A 47 -22.48 -43.17 30.84
CA GLY A 47 -21.14 -43.63 31.22
C GLY A 47 -20.24 -44.00 30.04
N LYS A 48 -20.67 -43.77 28.79
CA LYS A 48 -19.92 -44.10 27.57
C LYS A 48 -19.14 -42.88 27.05
N PRO A 49 -17.99 -43.08 26.36
CA PRO A 49 -17.24 -41.97 25.76
C PRO A 49 -18.09 -41.15 24.80
N LEU A 50 -18.01 -39.82 24.93
CA LEU A 50 -18.68 -38.89 24.03
C LEU A 50 -18.01 -38.91 22.65
N SER A 51 -18.83 -38.76 21.60
CA SER A 51 -18.33 -38.65 20.24
C SER A 51 -17.74 -37.26 19.97
N LYS A 52 -16.81 -37.17 19.02
CA LYS A 52 -16.24 -35.91 18.52
C LYS A 52 -17.31 -34.85 18.23
N ARG A 53 -18.42 -35.24 17.58
CA ARG A 53 -19.52 -34.33 17.23
C ARG A 53 -20.21 -33.74 18.45
N GLN A 54 -20.28 -34.48 19.55
CA GLN A 54 -20.90 -34.02 20.79
C GLN A 54 -20.00 -33.05 21.56
N VAL A 55 -18.68 -33.24 21.52
CA VAL A 55 -17.71 -32.40 22.24
C VAL A 55 -17.35 -31.15 21.44
N TYR A 56 -17.00 -31.31 20.15
CA TYR A 56 -16.43 -30.23 19.33
C TYR A 56 -17.38 -29.64 18.28
N GLY A 57 -18.54 -30.27 18.04
CA GLY A 57 -19.53 -29.83 17.03
C GLY A 57 -19.42 -30.55 15.68
N LYS A 58 -20.39 -30.30 14.78
CA LYS A 58 -20.62 -31.08 13.55
C LYS A 58 -19.50 -30.95 12.50
N ASP A 59 -18.83 -29.81 12.46
CA ASP A 59 -17.85 -29.43 11.41
C ASP A 59 -16.42 -29.21 11.97
N SER A 60 -16.09 -29.79 13.12
CA SER A 60 -14.76 -29.64 13.73
C SER A 60 -13.74 -30.58 13.08
N ASP A 61 -12.50 -30.11 12.88
CA ASP A 61 -11.35 -30.91 12.45
C ASP A 61 -10.54 -31.52 13.62
N GLU A 62 -10.94 -31.25 14.87
CA GLU A 62 -10.24 -31.73 16.07
C GLU A 62 -10.20 -33.26 16.16
N PRO A 63 -9.15 -33.86 16.76
CA PRO A 63 -9.09 -35.30 16.95
C PRO A 63 -10.22 -35.80 17.86
N VAL A 64 -10.62 -37.06 17.68
CA VAL A 64 -11.71 -37.68 18.47
C VAL A 64 -11.40 -37.72 19.96
N HIS A 65 -10.12 -37.73 20.32
CA HIS A 65 -9.60 -37.85 21.68
C HIS A 65 -8.63 -36.70 21.95
N TYR A 66 -8.71 -36.09 23.13
CA TYR A 66 -7.73 -35.07 23.51
C TYR A 66 -6.41 -35.73 23.86
N THR A 67 -5.34 -35.32 23.18
CA THR A 67 -4.05 -36.02 23.26
C THR A 67 -3.07 -35.26 24.14
N VAL A 68 -2.52 -35.96 25.14
CA VAL A 68 -1.44 -35.47 26.01
C VAL A 68 -0.20 -36.36 25.91
N TYR A 69 0.97 -35.83 26.24
CA TYR A 69 2.23 -36.57 26.16
C TYR A 69 3.03 -36.42 27.46
N GLY A 70 3.66 -37.51 27.88
CA GLY A 70 4.49 -37.53 29.08
C GLY A 70 5.58 -38.58 29.01
N LYS A 71 6.43 -38.62 30.04
CA LYS A 71 7.54 -39.57 30.14
C LYS A 71 7.05 -41.02 30.25
N ASN A 72 5.95 -41.22 30.97
CA ASN A 72 5.30 -42.51 31.22
C ASN A 72 3.83 -42.28 31.66
N PRO A 73 3.01 -43.33 31.84
CA PRO A 73 1.62 -43.17 32.26
C PRO A 73 1.44 -42.41 33.58
N GLN A 74 2.37 -42.60 34.54
CA GLN A 74 2.32 -41.94 35.84
C GLN A 74 2.58 -40.43 35.71
N ASP A 75 3.52 -40.03 34.87
CA ASP A 75 3.78 -38.62 34.58
C ASP A 75 2.57 -37.93 33.96
N ILE A 76 1.88 -38.60 33.04
CA ILE A 76 0.62 -38.10 32.45
C ILE A 76 -0.47 -37.99 33.52
N TRP A 77 -0.58 -38.99 34.39
CA TRP A 77 -1.54 -39.00 35.49
C TRP A 77 -1.30 -37.82 36.43
N ASP A 78 -0.06 -37.61 36.89
CA ASP A 78 0.24 -36.64 37.95
C ASP A 78 0.29 -35.19 37.45
N HIS A 79 0.66 -34.94 36.18
CA HIS A 79 0.96 -33.58 35.73
C HIS A 79 0.16 -33.10 34.51
N HIS A 80 -0.44 -33.99 33.72
CA HIS A 80 -1.01 -33.61 32.41
C HIS A 80 -2.53 -33.87 32.29
N ARG A 81 -3.11 -34.71 33.15
CA ARG A 81 -4.53 -35.08 33.05
C ARG A 81 -5.48 -33.92 33.35
N GLU A 82 -5.14 -33.05 34.32
CA GLU A 82 -6.06 -32.02 34.82
C GLU A 82 -6.21 -30.86 33.84
N ALA A 83 -5.13 -30.46 33.16
CA ALA A 83 -5.19 -29.47 32.09
C ALA A 83 -6.08 -29.93 30.93
N ALA A 84 -5.95 -31.21 30.53
CA ALA A 84 -6.80 -31.81 29.50
C ALA A 84 -8.27 -31.94 29.96
N ALA A 85 -8.49 -32.36 31.20
CA ALA A 85 -9.83 -32.49 31.77
C ALA A 85 -10.53 -31.13 31.92
N SER A 86 -9.80 -30.09 32.33
CA SER A 86 -10.32 -28.72 32.44
C SER A 86 -10.78 -28.19 31.07
N HIS A 87 -9.95 -28.35 30.04
CA HIS A 87 -10.33 -27.97 28.67
C HIS A 87 -11.59 -28.70 28.18
N LEU A 88 -11.66 -30.01 28.38
CA LEU A 88 -12.81 -30.82 27.96
C LEU A 88 -14.07 -30.54 28.80
N THR A 89 -13.93 -30.26 30.09
CA THR A 89 -15.05 -29.88 30.97
C THR A 89 -15.65 -28.55 30.51
N ALA A 90 -14.81 -27.56 30.19
CA ALA A 90 -15.27 -26.27 29.65
C ALA A 90 -16.04 -26.44 28.33
N LEU A 91 -15.57 -27.30 27.42
CA LEU A 91 -16.29 -27.64 26.19
C LEU A 91 -17.62 -28.34 26.48
N MET A 92 -17.66 -29.27 27.43
CA MET A 92 -18.89 -29.96 27.82
C MET A 92 -19.93 -28.99 28.40
N VAL A 93 -19.50 -28.03 29.23
CA VAL A 93 -20.38 -26.94 29.74
C VAL A 93 -20.88 -26.07 28.60
N GLN A 94 -20.01 -25.65 27.68
CA GLN A 94 -20.38 -24.84 26.51
C GLN A 94 -21.42 -25.54 25.61
N ARG A 95 -21.37 -26.88 25.54
CA ARG A 95 -22.31 -27.70 24.76
C ARG A 95 -23.57 -28.10 25.53
N GLY A 96 -23.74 -27.63 26.77
CA GLY A 96 -24.88 -27.95 27.62
C GLY A 96 -24.90 -29.41 28.09
N LEU A 97 -23.76 -30.10 28.07
CA LEU A 97 -23.63 -31.51 28.51
C LEU A 97 -23.40 -31.65 30.01
N LEU A 98 -23.02 -30.57 30.69
CA LEU A 98 -22.88 -30.47 32.15
C LEU A 98 -23.68 -29.27 32.65
N GLY A 99 -24.32 -29.42 33.81
CA GLY A 99 -24.93 -28.29 34.52
C GLY A 99 -23.82 -27.40 35.08
N ALA A 100 -23.85 -26.10 34.78
CA ALA A 100 -22.85 -25.17 35.26
C ALA A 100 -23.05 -24.89 36.76
N GLU A 101 -22.10 -25.31 37.60
CA GLU A 101 -21.78 -24.52 38.79
C GLU A 101 -20.64 -23.56 38.43
N PRO A 102 -20.85 -22.23 38.49
CA PRO A 102 -19.80 -21.28 38.17
C PRO A 102 -18.83 -21.18 39.36
N ALA A 103 -17.69 -21.85 39.26
CA ALA A 103 -16.52 -21.43 40.02
C ALA A 103 -16.04 -20.10 39.42
N SER A 104 -16.07 -19.02 40.22
CA SER A 104 -15.60 -17.71 39.80
C SER A 104 -14.08 -17.75 39.59
N ASP A 105 -13.64 -17.62 38.35
CA ASP A 105 -12.24 -17.37 38.03
C ASP A 105 -11.89 -15.94 38.49
N PRO A 106 -10.96 -15.73 39.44
CA PRO A 106 -10.58 -14.38 39.89
C PRO A 106 -10.11 -13.48 38.74
N ALA A 107 -9.59 -14.05 37.64
CA ALA A 107 -9.21 -13.29 36.45
C ALA A 107 -10.42 -12.70 35.69
N ALA A 108 -11.63 -13.24 35.85
CA ALA A 108 -12.84 -12.73 35.21
C ALA A 108 -13.29 -11.37 35.76
N THR A 109 -12.90 -11.04 37.00
CA THR A 109 -13.23 -9.74 37.64
C THR A 109 -12.23 -8.63 37.33
N VAL A 110 -11.11 -8.95 36.67
CA VAL A 110 -10.06 -7.98 36.38
C VAL A 110 -10.49 -7.07 35.23
N GLU A 111 -10.19 -5.77 35.36
CA GLU A 111 -10.41 -4.78 34.32
C GLU A 111 -9.44 -4.97 33.15
N ILE A 112 -9.98 -4.95 31.93
CA ILE A 112 -9.21 -5.19 30.70
C ILE A 112 -8.19 -4.08 30.49
N ALA A 113 -8.55 -2.82 30.79
CA ALA A 113 -7.65 -1.68 30.65
C ALA A 113 -6.39 -1.84 31.52
N VAL A 114 -6.52 -2.39 32.72
CA VAL A 114 -5.38 -2.66 33.62
C VAL A 114 -4.47 -3.74 33.05
N LEU A 115 -5.05 -4.85 32.61
CA LEU A 115 -4.29 -5.94 31.96
C LEU A 115 -3.56 -5.45 30.72
N ALA A 116 -4.25 -4.69 29.87
CA ALA A 116 -3.69 -4.14 28.65
C ALA A 116 -2.53 -3.18 28.91
N ARG A 117 -2.64 -2.28 29.91
CA ARG A 117 -1.54 -1.39 30.31
C ARG A 117 -0.30 -2.18 30.74
N ASN A 118 -0.48 -3.22 31.56
CA ASN A 118 0.61 -4.09 32.00
C ASN A 118 1.23 -4.88 30.84
N PHE A 119 0.43 -5.29 29.85
CA PHE A 119 0.87 -6.04 28.68
C PHE A 119 1.43 -5.17 27.54
N SER A 120 1.28 -3.84 27.62
CA SER A 120 1.57 -2.91 26.52
C SER A 120 2.97 -3.06 25.91
N GLY A 121 4.01 -3.25 26.73
CA GLY A 121 5.37 -3.47 26.26
C GLY A 121 5.50 -4.71 25.38
N THR A 122 4.91 -5.82 25.82
CA THR A 122 4.89 -7.09 25.08
C THR A 122 4.04 -6.97 23.82
N PHE A 123 2.86 -6.36 23.90
CA PHE A 123 1.98 -6.11 22.75
C PHE A 123 2.74 -5.39 21.62
N PHE A 124 3.34 -4.23 21.88
CA PHE A 124 4.08 -3.50 20.85
C PHE A 124 5.35 -4.22 20.39
N PHE A 125 5.94 -5.08 21.21
CA PHE A 125 7.07 -5.90 20.82
C PHE A 125 6.67 -7.01 19.83
N LEU A 126 5.52 -7.65 20.04
CA LEU A 126 5.00 -8.69 19.14
C LEU A 126 4.77 -8.16 17.72
N HIS A 127 4.28 -6.92 17.60
CA HIS A 127 3.92 -6.30 16.33
C HIS A 127 5.02 -5.45 15.68
N ARG A 128 6.23 -5.41 16.27
CA ARG A 128 7.34 -4.51 15.84
C ARG A 128 7.85 -4.77 14.42
N SER A 129 7.69 -6.00 13.91
CA SER A 129 8.08 -6.37 12.55
C SER A 129 7.01 -6.02 11.51
N GLU A 130 5.77 -5.83 11.94
CA GLU A 130 4.64 -5.55 11.05
C GLU A 130 4.38 -4.04 10.93
N TRP A 131 4.57 -3.29 12.01
CA TRP A 131 4.30 -1.86 12.05
C TRP A 131 5.59 -1.05 11.90
N GLY A 132 5.62 -0.17 10.89
CA GLY A 132 6.70 0.82 10.76
C GLY A 132 6.70 1.82 11.93
N VAL A 133 7.83 2.50 12.16
CA VAL A 133 8.06 3.42 13.30
C VAL A 133 6.91 4.43 13.50
N LYS A 134 6.50 5.11 12.42
CA LYS A 134 5.40 6.09 12.48
C LYS A 134 4.05 5.46 12.81
N THR A 135 3.80 4.24 12.34
CA THR A 135 2.59 3.48 12.69
C THR A 135 2.62 3.11 14.16
N MET A 136 3.76 2.67 14.69
CA MET A 136 3.92 2.36 16.11
C MET A 136 3.68 3.60 16.99
N GLU A 137 4.26 4.76 16.66
CA GLU A 137 4.04 6.01 17.40
C GLU A 137 2.55 6.41 17.41
N GLU A 138 1.89 6.31 16.25
CA GLU A 138 0.47 6.59 16.14
C GLU A 138 -0.39 5.59 16.92
N TYR A 139 -0.06 4.29 16.83
CA TYR A 139 -0.81 3.24 17.51
C TYR A 139 -0.63 3.30 19.02
N ARG A 140 0.54 3.70 19.53
CA ARG A 140 0.74 4.00 20.96
C ARG A 140 -0.21 5.10 21.45
N ARG A 141 -0.27 6.23 20.73
CA ARG A 141 -1.22 7.30 21.08
C ARG A 141 -2.67 6.85 21.05
N GLN A 142 -3.06 6.04 20.06
CA GLN A 142 -4.43 5.53 19.98
C GLN A 142 -4.71 4.45 21.03
N PHE A 143 -3.71 3.66 21.41
CA PHE A 143 -3.79 2.65 22.46
C PHE A 143 -4.08 3.30 23.81
N ASP A 144 -3.39 4.41 24.14
CA ASP A 144 -3.62 5.14 25.39
C ASP A 144 -5.08 5.61 25.50
N ILE A 145 -5.63 6.19 24.43
CA ILE A 145 -7.03 6.64 24.40
C ILE A 145 -8.00 5.45 24.43
N LEU A 146 -7.65 4.33 23.80
CA LEU A 146 -8.45 3.10 23.88
C LEU A 146 -8.55 2.59 25.32
N MET A 147 -7.51 2.77 26.15
CA MET A 147 -7.58 2.37 27.57
C MET A 147 -8.66 3.15 28.31
N ASP A 148 -8.87 4.41 27.95
CA ASP A 148 -9.94 5.23 28.53
C ASP A 148 -11.31 4.80 27.98
N ASP A 149 -11.40 4.45 26.70
CA ASP A 149 -12.64 3.93 26.09
C ASP A 149 -13.06 2.57 26.70
N LEU A 150 -12.09 1.74 27.10
CA LEU A 150 -12.34 0.46 27.77
C LEU A 150 -12.97 0.64 29.16
N GLY A 151 -12.71 1.77 29.82
CA GLY A 151 -13.27 2.10 31.13
C GLY A 151 -13.07 0.98 32.16
N GLU A 152 -14.15 0.67 32.90
CA GLU A 152 -14.19 -0.37 33.93
C GLU A 152 -14.61 -1.75 33.38
N LEU A 153 -14.51 -1.98 32.06
CA LEU A 153 -14.95 -3.23 31.46
C LEU A 153 -14.07 -4.40 31.93
N ARG A 154 -14.71 -5.43 32.48
CA ARG A 154 -14.03 -6.61 33.03
C ARG A 154 -13.95 -7.74 32.02
N VAL A 155 -12.96 -8.62 32.20
CA VAL A 155 -12.72 -9.78 31.33
C VAL A 155 -13.97 -10.67 31.21
N GLY A 156 -14.64 -10.95 32.33
CA GLY A 156 -15.83 -11.81 32.36
C GLY A 156 -17.05 -11.21 31.66
N ASP A 157 -17.10 -9.89 31.49
CA ASP A 157 -18.23 -9.19 30.88
C ASP A 157 -18.14 -9.14 29.34
N LEU A 158 -17.04 -9.65 28.77
CA LEU A 158 -16.79 -9.64 27.34
C LEU A 158 -17.73 -10.56 26.58
N ASN A 159 -18.68 -9.96 25.86
CA ASN A 159 -19.60 -10.66 24.96
C ASN A 159 -19.92 -9.78 23.75
N ASP A 160 -20.69 -10.32 22.80
CA ASP A 160 -21.05 -9.61 21.56
C ASP A 160 -21.68 -8.23 21.82
N GLU A 161 -22.52 -8.10 22.84
CA GLU A 161 -23.20 -6.84 23.20
C GLU A 161 -22.24 -5.84 23.86
N ALA A 162 -21.37 -6.31 24.77
CA ALA A 162 -20.33 -5.48 25.38
C ALA A 162 -19.38 -4.92 24.31
N TYR A 163 -18.95 -5.76 23.36
CA TYR A 163 -18.11 -5.32 22.25
C TYR A 163 -18.82 -4.35 21.32
N ARG A 164 -20.11 -4.58 21.03
CA ARG A 164 -20.90 -3.63 20.24
C ARG A 164 -20.97 -2.26 20.90
N ARG A 165 -21.27 -2.20 22.20
CA ARG A 165 -21.32 -0.94 22.97
C ARG A 165 -19.96 -0.25 23.01
N LEU A 166 -18.89 -1.01 23.24
CA LEU A 166 -17.54 -0.48 23.22
C LEU A 166 -17.17 0.09 21.85
N GLN A 167 -17.51 -0.60 20.76
CA GLN A 167 -17.31 -0.10 19.40
C GLN A 167 -18.10 1.19 19.14
N GLU A 168 -19.34 1.27 19.60
CA GLU A 168 -20.16 2.50 19.53
C GLU A 168 -19.51 3.65 20.31
N THR A 169 -19.04 3.40 21.53
CA THR A 169 -18.33 4.38 22.37
C THR A 169 -17.07 4.88 21.69
N ILE A 170 -16.22 3.98 21.18
CA ILE A 170 -14.99 4.32 20.46
C ILE A 170 -15.29 5.22 19.26
N CYS A 171 -16.36 4.93 18.50
CA CYS A 171 -16.78 5.76 17.36
C CYS A 171 -17.27 7.14 17.79
N ARG A 172 -18.16 7.21 18.79
CA ARG A 172 -18.70 8.49 19.28
C ARG A 172 -17.60 9.38 19.88
N ASN A 173 -16.70 8.80 20.66
CA ASN A 173 -15.56 9.52 21.23
C ASN A 173 -14.59 9.99 20.13
N ALA A 174 -14.36 9.18 19.10
CA ALA A 174 -13.53 9.60 17.96
C ALA A 174 -14.18 10.74 17.15
N LEU A 175 -15.51 10.71 17.01
CA LEU A 175 -16.26 11.71 16.25
C LEU A 175 -16.08 13.10 16.85
N ALA A 176 -16.08 13.22 18.18
CA ALA A 176 -15.86 14.49 18.88
C ALA A 176 -14.52 15.16 18.51
N GLY A 177 -13.49 14.37 18.18
CA GLY A 177 -12.18 14.86 17.73
C GLY A 177 -11.99 14.85 16.20
N ALA A 178 -13.00 14.48 15.42
CA ALA A 178 -12.85 14.27 13.99
C ALA A 178 -12.92 15.59 13.21
N ARG A 179 -11.86 15.92 12.47
CA ARG A 179 -11.84 17.13 11.60
C ARG A 179 -12.65 16.99 10.30
N LYS A 180 -12.96 15.75 9.88
CA LYS A 180 -13.48 15.44 8.55
C LYS A 180 -14.85 14.75 8.54
N MET A 181 -15.45 14.53 9.71
CA MET A 181 -16.71 13.81 9.87
C MET A 181 -17.52 14.53 10.94
N GLU A 182 -18.73 14.97 10.59
CA GLU A 182 -19.60 15.76 11.48
C GLU A 182 -20.67 14.89 12.14
N SER A 183 -21.06 13.81 11.49
CA SER A 183 -22.01 12.83 12.00
C SER A 183 -21.56 11.42 11.64
N TRP A 184 -22.01 10.46 12.45
CA TRP A 184 -21.76 9.03 12.23
C TRP A 184 -22.90 8.24 12.84
N THR A 185 -23.30 7.16 12.18
CA THR A 185 -24.27 6.19 12.69
C THR A 185 -23.69 4.78 12.71
N TYR A 186 -24.18 3.93 13.62
CA TYR A 186 -23.67 2.56 13.73
C TYR A 186 -23.90 1.77 12.44
N GLY A 187 -22.86 1.08 11.97
CA GLY A 187 -22.81 0.41 10.67
C GLY A 187 -22.14 1.25 9.57
N GLU A 188 -21.96 2.55 9.76
CA GLU A 188 -21.19 3.39 8.84
C GLU A 188 -19.69 3.30 9.12
N GLU A 189 -18.90 3.61 8.08
CA GLU A 189 -17.45 3.68 8.16
C GLU A 189 -17.02 4.60 9.31
N PRO A 190 -16.21 4.09 10.26
CA PRO A 190 -15.92 4.82 11.48
C PRO A 190 -14.87 5.91 11.21
N PRO A 191 -14.80 6.96 12.07
CA PRO A 191 -13.71 7.92 12.04
C PRO A 191 -12.33 7.23 12.02
N SER A 192 -11.34 7.84 11.36
CA SER A 192 -10.03 7.19 11.16
C SER A 192 -9.34 6.76 12.47
N SER A 193 -9.46 7.56 13.54
CA SER A 193 -8.96 7.22 14.88
C SER A 193 -9.71 6.03 15.49
N ALA A 194 -11.05 6.01 15.39
CA ALA A 194 -11.86 4.86 15.83
C ALA A 194 -11.45 3.57 15.11
N ARG A 195 -11.22 3.62 13.79
CA ARG A 195 -10.76 2.45 13.02
C ARG A 195 -9.46 1.87 13.55
N LYS A 196 -8.49 2.74 13.87
CA LYS A 196 -7.20 2.32 14.46
C LYS A 196 -7.43 1.70 15.84
N ARG A 197 -8.20 2.35 16.71
CA ARG A 197 -8.55 1.84 18.05
C ARG A 197 -9.26 0.50 17.99
N MET A 198 -10.18 0.29 17.05
CA MET A 198 -10.84 -1.00 16.86
C MET A 198 -9.89 -2.10 16.36
N SER A 199 -8.94 -1.76 15.49
CA SER A 199 -7.88 -2.69 15.05
C SER A 199 -7.02 -3.11 16.24
N ILE A 200 -6.56 -2.12 17.01
CA ILE A 200 -5.75 -2.34 18.22
C ILE A 200 -6.53 -3.18 19.23
N LEU A 201 -7.81 -2.87 19.48
CA LEU A 201 -8.67 -3.65 20.38
C LEU A 201 -8.77 -5.12 19.95
N TYR A 202 -8.96 -5.37 18.66
CA TYR A 202 -9.04 -6.73 18.14
C TYR A 202 -7.75 -7.52 18.38
N GLU A 203 -6.60 -6.94 18.00
CA GLU A 203 -5.28 -7.56 18.17
C GLU A 203 -4.94 -7.74 19.66
N LEU A 204 -5.18 -6.72 20.48
CA LEU A 204 -4.94 -6.75 21.92
C LEU A 204 -5.73 -7.87 22.62
N ILE A 205 -7.03 -7.99 22.34
CA ILE A 205 -7.85 -9.05 22.95
C ILE A 205 -7.38 -10.43 22.49
N GLN A 206 -6.99 -10.56 21.23
CA GLN A 206 -6.46 -11.82 20.71
C GLN A 206 -5.14 -12.20 21.39
N ASP A 207 -4.22 -11.25 21.55
CA ASP A 207 -2.92 -11.47 22.18
C ASP A 207 -3.05 -11.73 23.69
N LEU A 208 -3.90 -10.99 24.40
CA LEU A 208 -4.19 -11.27 25.82
C LEU A 208 -4.74 -12.69 26.02
N LYS A 209 -5.58 -13.17 25.09
CA LYS A 209 -6.12 -14.53 25.15
C LYS A 209 -5.07 -15.60 24.80
N GLN A 210 -4.28 -15.37 23.76
CA GLN A 210 -3.40 -16.40 23.17
C GLN A 210 -2.00 -16.44 23.80
N VAL A 211 -1.46 -15.27 24.17
CA VAL A 211 -0.09 -15.12 24.69
C VAL A 211 -0.09 -15.10 26.21
N GLU A 212 -0.92 -14.26 26.82
CA GLU A 212 -1.01 -14.15 28.29
C GLU A 212 -1.95 -15.20 28.90
N GLY A 213 -2.73 -15.90 28.09
CA GLY A 213 -3.65 -16.94 28.56
C GLY A 213 -4.81 -16.39 29.40
N VAL A 214 -5.15 -15.10 29.25
CA VAL A 214 -6.28 -14.49 29.96
C VAL A 214 -7.57 -15.22 29.54
N PRO A 215 -8.46 -15.61 30.48
CA PRO A 215 -9.65 -16.39 30.21
C PRO A 215 -10.76 -15.53 29.57
N ILE A 216 -10.46 -14.97 28.41
CA ILE A 216 -11.37 -14.10 27.67
C ILE A 216 -12.47 -14.96 27.03
N PRO A 217 -13.74 -14.77 27.42
CA PRO A 217 -14.85 -15.61 26.96
C PRO A 217 -15.10 -15.49 25.45
N MET A 218 -14.92 -14.31 24.87
CA MET A 218 -15.20 -14.04 23.46
C MET A 218 -14.19 -13.04 22.87
N VAL A 219 -13.82 -13.20 21.60
CA VAL A 219 -12.99 -12.23 20.86
C VAL A 219 -13.91 -11.32 20.05
N PRO A 220 -13.66 -10.00 19.97
CA PRO A 220 -14.54 -9.08 19.25
C PRO A 220 -14.62 -9.45 17.77
N LYS A 221 -15.82 -9.40 17.20
CA LYS A 221 -16.00 -9.43 15.74
C LYS A 221 -15.46 -8.13 15.14
N ARG A 222 -14.86 -8.22 13.95
CA ARG A 222 -14.44 -7.04 13.20
C ARG A 222 -15.65 -6.16 12.91
N TYR A 223 -15.50 -4.85 13.14
CA TYR A 223 -16.55 -3.88 12.90
C TYR A 223 -16.91 -3.85 11.39
N ASN A 224 -18.08 -4.36 11.05
CA ASN A 224 -18.54 -4.47 9.67
C ASN A 224 -19.19 -3.16 9.24
N SER A 225 -18.40 -2.28 8.63
CA SER A 225 -18.83 -0.95 8.24
C SER A 225 -19.01 -0.81 6.74
N LYS A 226 -20.00 -0.01 6.32
CA LYS A 226 -20.15 0.42 4.92
C LYS A 226 -19.96 1.94 4.83
N PRO A 227 -19.37 2.47 3.75
CA PRO A 227 -19.35 3.91 3.55
C PRO A 227 -20.79 4.42 3.44
N SER A 228 -21.08 5.60 4.00
CA SER A 228 -22.40 6.23 3.86
C SER A 228 -22.73 6.47 2.38
N ARG A 229 -24.01 6.56 2.01
CA ARG A 229 -24.42 6.82 0.62
C ARG A 229 -23.73 8.08 0.07
N GLN A 230 -23.66 9.13 0.87
CA GLN A 230 -22.96 10.35 0.51
C GLN A 230 -21.46 10.12 0.30
N GLN A 231 -20.79 9.38 1.20
CA GLN A 231 -19.38 9.06 1.06
C GLN A 231 -19.11 8.23 -0.21
N GLN A 232 -19.99 7.27 -0.53
CA GLN A 232 -19.92 6.49 -1.78
C GLN A 232 -20.01 7.40 -3.00
N LEU A 233 -20.98 8.31 -3.04
CA LEU A 233 -21.12 9.27 -4.13
C LEU A 233 -19.89 10.18 -4.24
N LEU A 234 -19.36 10.67 -3.11
CA LEU A 234 -18.14 11.49 -3.09
C LEU A 234 -16.88 10.74 -3.54
N ASP A 235 -16.80 9.43 -3.29
CA ASP A 235 -15.65 8.61 -3.73
C ASP A 235 -15.75 8.23 -5.21
N ILE A 236 -16.96 8.14 -5.77
CA ILE A 236 -17.18 7.99 -7.21
C ILE A 236 -16.80 9.28 -7.95
N VAL A 237 -17.18 10.44 -7.40
CA VAL A 237 -16.91 11.75 -8.00
C VAL A 237 -15.55 12.27 -7.56
N ASP A 238 -14.50 11.69 -8.12
CA ASP A 238 -13.12 12.17 -7.93
C ASP A 238 -12.92 13.53 -8.62
N SER A 239 -13.22 14.59 -7.88
CA SER A 239 -13.28 15.97 -8.38
C SER A 239 -11.90 16.61 -8.58
N ALA A 240 -10.80 15.89 -8.32
CA ALA A 240 -9.43 16.41 -8.39
C ALA A 240 -8.46 15.50 -9.15
N ARG A 241 -8.96 14.73 -10.14
CA ARG A 241 -8.12 13.89 -11.01
C ARG A 241 -7.25 14.68 -11.97
N SER A 242 -7.82 15.74 -12.54
CA SER A 242 -7.18 16.60 -13.52
C SER A 242 -7.28 18.05 -13.05
N LEU A 243 -6.14 18.72 -13.02
CA LEU A 243 -6.04 20.13 -12.69
C LEU A 243 -6.21 20.98 -13.97
N PRO A 244 -6.74 22.21 -13.89
CA PRO A 244 -6.80 23.11 -15.03
C PRO A 244 -5.40 23.38 -15.58
N VAL A 245 -5.14 22.93 -16.82
CA VAL A 245 -3.79 22.98 -17.43
C VAL A 245 -3.30 24.41 -17.52
N GLU A 246 -4.05 25.32 -18.16
CA GLU A 246 -3.66 26.72 -18.36
C GLU A 246 -3.28 27.42 -17.04
N LEU A 247 -4.15 27.35 -16.02
CA LEU A 247 -3.86 27.95 -14.71
C LEU A 247 -2.64 27.32 -14.03
N LEU A 248 -2.40 26.02 -14.25
CA LEU A 248 -1.23 25.35 -13.72
C LEU A 248 0.05 25.76 -14.46
N GLN A 249 -0.01 25.94 -15.79
CA GLN A 249 1.12 26.46 -16.58
C GLN A 249 1.47 27.89 -16.15
N ASP A 250 0.46 28.76 -15.99
CA ASP A 250 0.63 30.13 -15.49
C ASP A 250 1.27 30.16 -14.10
N ALA A 251 0.85 29.26 -13.21
CA ALA A 251 1.46 29.11 -11.90
C ALA A 251 2.94 28.68 -11.99
N LEU A 252 3.25 27.71 -12.86
CA LEU A 252 4.59 27.12 -12.98
C LEU A 252 5.59 28.02 -13.72
N SER A 253 5.11 28.94 -14.55
CA SER A 253 5.94 29.96 -15.22
C SER A 253 6.54 30.97 -14.25
N SER A 254 5.95 31.13 -13.05
CA SER A 254 6.45 32.05 -12.03
C SER A 254 7.91 31.73 -11.63
N PRO A 255 8.84 32.71 -11.72
CA PRO A 255 10.23 32.53 -11.27
C PRO A 255 10.35 32.40 -9.74
N SER A 256 9.40 32.96 -8.99
CA SER A 256 9.40 32.90 -7.52
C SER A 256 8.89 31.58 -6.96
N LEU A 257 8.29 30.74 -7.80
CA LEU A 257 7.81 29.43 -7.37
C LEU A 257 8.99 28.49 -7.16
N LEU A 258 9.03 27.88 -5.97
CA LEU A 258 10.01 26.86 -5.60
C LEU A 258 10.12 25.76 -6.66
N SER A 259 11.35 25.45 -7.10
CA SER A 259 11.64 24.39 -8.07
C SER A 259 11.06 23.03 -7.63
N GLN A 260 10.93 22.81 -6.32
CA GLN A 260 10.32 21.65 -5.71
C GLN A 260 8.85 21.43 -6.16
N VAL A 261 8.08 22.52 -6.30
CA VAL A 261 6.69 22.45 -6.79
C VAL A 261 6.67 22.11 -8.28
N LYS A 262 7.60 22.68 -9.05
CA LYS A 262 7.78 22.41 -10.48
C LYS A 262 8.10 20.94 -10.74
N ILE A 263 9.02 20.37 -9.96
CA ILE A 263 9.33 18.94 -9.99
C ILE A 263 8.09 18.10 -9.68
N LEU A 264 7.35 18.40 -8.60
CA LEU A 264 6.15 17.63 -8.25
C LEU A 264 5.09 17.61 -9.37
N ALA A 265 4.90 18.74 -10.05
CA ALA A 265 3.96 18.85 -11.15
C ALA A 265 4.40 18.08 -12.40
N ASP A 266 5.69 18.10 -12.72
CA ASP A 266 6.24 17.50 -13.95
C ASP A 266 6.47 15.98 -13.87
N THR A 267 6.65 15.44 -12.66
CA THR A 267 7.14 14.07 -12.43
C THR A 267 6.23 13.21 -11.55
N GLY A 268 5.26 13.82 -10.88
CA GLY A 268 4.35 13.14 -9.97
C GLY A 268 5.04 12.40 -8.82
N LEU A 269 6.24 12.82 -8.40
CA LEU A 269 6.91 12.26 -7.22
C LEU A 269 6.05 12.42 -5.96
N ARG A 270 6.25 11.53 -4.98
CA ARG A 270 5.74 11.78 -3.62
C ARG A 270 6.54 12.95 -3.03
N ILE A 271 5.93 13.77 -2.20
CA ILE A 271 6.63 14.92 -1.58
C ILE A 271 7.91 14.48 -0.85
N SER A 272 7.88 13.36 -0.13
CA SER A 272 9.05 12.82 0.56
C SER A 272 10.15 12.35 -0.40
N GLU A 273 9.80 11.86 -1.60
CA GLU A 273 10.76 11.48 -2.64
C GLU A 273 11.40 12.74 -3.24
N MET A 274 10.59 13.75 -3.57
CA MET A 274 11.06 15.02 -4.13
C MET A 274 12.01 15.75 -3.18
N ILE A 275 11.64 15.86 -1.89
CA ILE A 275 12.50 16.51 -0.89
C ILE A 275 13.79 15.70 -0.65
N GLY A 276 13.74 14.38 -0.85
CA GLY A 276 14.88 13.48 -0.72
C GLY A 276 15.79 13.37 -1.95
N LEU A 277 15.57 14.17 -3.00
CA LEU A 277 16.45 14.23 -4.17
C LEU A 277 17.77 14.89 -3.83
N TYR A 278 18.87 14.39 -4.39
CA TYR A 278 20.17 15.03 -4.36
C TYR A 278 20.37 15.96 -5.56
N PHE A 279 21.36 16.85 -5.53
CA PHE A 279 21.80 17.55 -6.76
C PHE A 279 22.24 16.56 -7.83
N GLY A 280 22.95 15.50 -7.43
CA GLY A 280 23.35 14.40 -8.31
C GLY A 280 22.17 13.54 -8.80
N SER A 281 20.95 13.74 -8.29
CA SER A 281 19.76 13.06 -8.84
C SER A 281 19.34 13.63 -10.19
N VAL A 282 19.65 14.89 -10.48
CA VAL A 282 19.37 15.54 -11.76
C VAL A 282 20.49 15.19 -12.73
N GLN A 283 20.13 14.55 -13.83
CA GLN A 283 21.07 14.02 -14.81
C GLN A 283 20.69 14.49 -16.22
N ALA A 284 21.67 14.47 -17.11
CA ALA A 284 21.50 14.82 -18.51
C ALA A 284 21.91 13.66 -19.41
N ILE A 285 21.25 13.54 -20.55
CA ILE A 285 21.57 12.57 -21.60
C ILE A 285 21.59 13.28 -22.95
N SER A 286 22.61 13.00 -23.75
CA SER A 286 22.67 13.48 -25.13
C SER A 286 21.74 12.64 -25.99
N THR A 287 20.91 13.30 -26.79
CA THR A 287 19.97 12.68 -27.71
C THR A 287 20.12 13.28 -29.10
N SER A 288 19.42 12.70 -30.09
CA SER A 288 19.36 13.27 -31.44
C SER A 288 18.67 14.64 -31.48
N GLN A 289 17.89 15.01 -30.45
CA GLN A 289 17.19 16.29 -30.36
C GLN A 289 17.93 17.28 -29.44
N GLY A 290 19.19 16.99 -29.08
CA GLY A 290 19.96 17.78 -28.12
C GLY A 290 20.01 17.14 -26.73
N ILE A 291 20.37 17.94 -25.73
CA ILE A 291 20.49 17.47 -24.34
C ILE A 291 19.09 17.38 -23.73
N MET A 292 18.78 16.24 -23.13
CA MET A 292 17.55 16.02 -22.36
C MET A 292 17.89 15.65 -20.92
N TYR A 293 16.90 15.71 -20.02
CA TYR A 293 17.13 15.61 -18.59
C TYR A 293 16.22 14.58 -17.93
N TYR A 294 16.71 14.00 -16.83
CA TYR A 294 15.96 13.02 -16.05
C TYR A 294 16.35 13.07 -14.58
N LEU A 295 15.47 12.53 -13.73
CA LEU A 295 15.71 12.33 -12.30
C LEU A 295 15.99 10.87 -12.00
N THR A 296 16.96 10.63 -11.11
CA THR A 296 17.16 9.35 -10.44
C THR A 296 16.60 9.42 -9.01
N VAL A 297 15.53 8.67 -8.77
CA VAL A 297 14.88 8.59 -7.47
C VAL A 297 15.50 7.44 -6.68
N THR A 298 16.31 7.78 -5.69
CA THR A 298 17.11 6.81 -4.92
C THR A 298 16.82 6.79 -3.42
N GLY A 299 15.88 7.62 -2.97
CA GLY A 299 15.57 7.73 -1.56
C GLY A 299 14.40 8.65 -1.29
N GLN A 300 14.14 8.88 -0.02
CA GLN A 300 13.10 9.78 0.47
C GLN A 300 13.50 10.31 1.84
N ILE A 301 12.85 11.37 2.29
CA ILE A 301 12.96 11.82 3.69
C ILE A 301 11.99 11.07 4.61
N ASP A 302 12.41 10.84 5.85
CA ASP A 302 11.54 10.39 6.93
C ASP A 302 10.88 11.58 7.66
N SER A 303 10.09 11.29 8.70
CA SER A 303 9.42 12.32 9.51
C SER A 303 10.36 13.21 10.34
N SER A 304 11.62 12.80 10.52
CA SER A 304 12.64 13.60 11.20
C SER A 304 13.37 14.54 10.25
N GLY A 305 13.08 14.48 8.94
CA GLY A 305 13.79 15.23 7.91
C GLY A 305 15.10 14.58 7.48
N LYS A 306 15.41 13.37 7.97
CA LYS A 306 16.59 12.62 7.53
C LYS A 306 16.28 11.86 6.25
N ARG A 307 17.23 11.84 5.32
CA ARG A 307 17.12 11.03 4.11
C ARG A 307 17.39 9.55 4.43
N THR A 308 16.58 8.68 3.86
CA THR A 308 16.80 7.24 3.82
C THR A 308 16.78 6.74 2.39
N GLU A 309 17.62 5.76 2.10
CA GLU A 309 17.59 5.04 0.82
C GLU A 309 16.45 4.02 0.80
N ILE A 310 15.95 3.60 1.97
CA ILE A 310 14.85 2.66 2.09
C ILE A 310 13.55 3.34 1.63
N THR A 311 13.22 3.09 0.38
CA THR A 311 11.98 3.57 -0.23
C THR A 311 10.79 2.69 0.16
N LYS A 312 9.57 3.25 0.08
CA LYS A 312 8.32 2.60 0.54
C LYS A 312 8.05 1.24 -0.13
N THR A 313 8.54 1.03 -1.36
CA THR A 313 8.42 -0.24 -2.08
C THR A 313 9.71 -0.48 -2.87
N GLY A 314 10.09 -1.73 -3.15
CA GLY A 314 11.26 -2.01 -4.01
C GLY A 314 11.17 -1.38 -5.43
N ALA A 315 9.96 -1.06 -5.89
CA ALA A 315 9.69 -0.37 -7.16
C ALA A 315 9.83 1.17 -7.09
N SER A 316 10.18 1.73 -5.94
CA SER A 316 10.30 3.18 -5.76
C SER A 316 11.63 3.72 -6.28
N TYR A 317 12.67 2.88 -6.42
CA TYR A 317 13.90 3.23 -7.14
C TYR A 317 13.62 3.27 -8.64
N ARG A 318 13.75 4.45 -9.25
CA ARG A 318 13.37 4.63 -10.65
C ARG A 318 14.00 5.86 -11.28
N VAL A 319 13.97 5.87 -12.62
CA VAL A 319 14.25 7.04 -13.44
C VAL A 319 12.93 7.67 -13.87
N VAL A 320 12.87 9.01 -13.86
CA VAL A 320 11.72 9.77 -14.36
C VAL A 320 12.22 10.86 -15.31
N PRO A 321 11.75 10.95 -16.56
CA PRO A 321 12.18 11.99 -17.50
C PRO A 321 11.64 13.35 -17.07
N LEU A 322 12.40 14.42 -17.32
CA LEU A 322 12.01 15.80 -17.08
C LEU A 322 11.67 16.50 -18.39
N SER A 323 10.75 17.46 -18.33
CA SER A 323 10.62 18.46 -19.39
C SER A 323 11.92 19.27 -19.51
N SER A 324 12.36 19.57 -20.73
CA SER A 324 13.68 20.15 -20.98
C SER A 324 13.90 21.47 -20.24
N GLU A 325 12.89 22.33 -20.21
CA GLU A 325 12.92 23.64 -19.57
C GLU A 325 13.16 23.53 -18.06
N LEU A 326 12.53 22.54 -17.42
CA LEU A 326 12.74 22.27 -16.00
C LEU A 326 14.14 21.68 -15.77
N GLY A 327 14.58 20.78 -16.64
CA GLY A 327 15.93 20.20 -16.58
C GLY A 327 17.03 21.25 -16.68
N GLU A 328 16.94 22.15 -17.65
CA GLU A 328 17.85 23.30 -17.84
C GLU A 328 17.86 24.19 -16.60
N LEU A 329 16.67 24.58 -16.10
CA LEU A 329 16.54 25.40 -14.89
C LEU A 329 17.26 24.76 -13.69
N LEU A 330 17.07 23.46 -13.48
CA LEU A 330 17.67 22.74 -12.37
C LEU A 330 19.19 22.60 -12.53
N MET A 331 19.67 22.35 -13.75
CA MET A 331 21.10 22.27 -14.04
C MET A 331 21.81 23.61 -13.89
N GLU A 332 21.20 24.70 -14.34
CA GLU A 332 21.73 26.05 -14.11
C GLU A 332 21.77 26.41 -12.62
N GLN A 333 20.71 26.09 -11.88
CA GLN A 333 20.65 26.32 -10.43
C GLN A 333 21.76 25.54 -9.73
N ARG A 334 21.96 24.27 -10.11
CA ARG A 334 23.05 23.43 -9.62
C ARG A 334 24.41 24.06 -9.90
N GLN A 335 24.70 24.40 -11.15
CA GLN A 335 25.98 24.99 -11.55
C GLN A 335 26.27 26.28 -10.78
N LYS A 336 25.29 27.19 -10.67
CA LYS A 336 25.43 28.44 -9.91
C LYS A 336 25.78 28.19 -8.44
N MET A 337 25.19 27.16 -7.84
CA MET A 337 25.47 26.82 -6.45
C MET A 337 26.80 26.09 -6.26
N GLU A 338 27.14 25.15 -7.14
CA GLU A 338 28.41 24.43 -7.07
C GLU A 338 29.62 25.36 -7.27
N LEU A 339 29.45 26.39 -8.10
CA LEU A 339 30.48 27.43 -8.29
C LEU A 339 30.74 28.24 -7.01
N ARG A 340 29.76 28.33 -6.10
CA ARG A 340 29.86 29.06 -4.84
C ARG A 340 30.23 28.19 -3.65
N TYR A 341 29.78 26.94 -3.62
CA TYR A 341 29.85 26.08 -2.43
C TYR A 341 30.66 24.79 -2.64
N GLY A 342 31.22 24.56 -3.83
CA GLY A 342 31.94 23.33 -4.17
C GLY A 342 31.00 22.22 -4.67
N ASP A 343 31.49 20.97 -4.68
CA ASP A 343 30.68 19.84 -5.12
C ASP A 343 29.46 19.62 -4.20
N LEU A 344 28.27 19.73 -4.77
CA LEU A 344 27.00 19.54 -4.07
C LEU A 344 26.31 18.23 -4.43
N SER A 345 26.95 17.34 -5.20
CA SER A 345 26.32 16.15 -5.78
C SER A 345 25.59 15.27 -4.77
N LEU A 346 26.09 15.16 -3.53
CA LEU A 346 25.52 14.37 -2.44
C LEU A 346 24.68 15.20 -1.44
N HIS A 347 24.56 16.50 -1.67
CA HIS A 347 23.68 17.36 -0.89
C HIS A 347 22.26 17.32 -1.44
N LEU A 348 21.27 17.48 -0.55
CA LEU A 348 19.86 17.51 -0.95
C LEU A 348 19.58 18.72 -1.85
N LEU A 349 18.87 18.49 -2.95
CA LEU A 349 18.44 19.53 -3.90
C LEU A 349 17.57 20.60 -3.22
N CYS A 350 16.88 20.22 -2.14
CA CYS A 350 16.10 21.14 -1.33
C CYS A 350 16.91 21.90 -0.28
N GLY A 351 18.22 21.71 -0.15
CA GLY A 351 19.00 22.47 0.85
C GLY A 351 19.04 23.97 0.54
N CYS A 352 19.49 24.75 1.53
CA CYS A 352 19.56 26.20 1.43
C CYS A 352 20.99 26.72 1.56
N ALA A 353 21.27 27.80 0.84
CA ALA A 353 22.44 28.63 1.07
C ALA A 353 22.36 29.31 2.45
N LYS A 354 23.43 29.20 3.25
CA LYS A 354 23.63 29.91 4.52
C LYS A 354 24.91 30.75 4.46
N ALA A 355 25.09 31.64 5.43
CA ALA A 355 26.25 32.53 5.52
C ALA A 355 27.59 31.78 5.48
N ASN A 356 27.64 30.57 6.06
CA ASN A 356 28.85 29.76 6.21
C ASN A 356 28.88 28.51 5.30
N GLY A 357 28.07 28.47 4.23
CA GLY A 357 28.06 27.35 3.29
C GLY A 357 26.66 26.86 2.93
N PHE A 358 26.59 25.69 2.31
CA PHE A 358 25.33 25.02 1.96
C PHE A 358 24.82 24.15 3.12
N SER A 359 23.51 24.12 3.35
CA SER A 359 22.93 23.40 4.48
C SER A 359 21.65 22.67 4.09
N ASP A 360 21.68 21.36 4.31
CA ASP A 360 20.58 20.42 4.13
C ASP A 360 20.34 19.61 5.42
N ASP A 361 20.57 20.26 6.57
CA ASP A 361 20.31 19.65 7.86
C ASP A 361 18.81 19.33 8.04
N PRO A 362 18.45 18.33 8.87
CA PRO A 362 17.07 17.88 8.97
C PRO A 362 16.04 18.97 9.35
N ARG A 363 16.45 20.03 10.06
CA ARG A 363 15.54 21.15 10.39
C ARG A 363 15.26 21.98 9.15
N THR A 364 16.28 22.31 8.38
CA THR A 364 16.16 23.04 7.10
C THR A 364 15.28 22.26 6.13
N VAL A 365 15.54 20.96 5.97
CA VAL A 365 14.77 20.06 5.10
C VAL A 365 13.30 19.98 5.53
N THR A 366 13.04 19.86 6.83
CA THR A 366 11.68 19.81 7.38
C THR A 366 10.93 21.12 7.14
N ALA A 367 11.60 22.27 7.30
CA ALA A 367 11.01 23.57 7.04
C ALA A 367 10.54 23.70 5.58
N ILE A 368 11.36 23.26 4.64
CA ILE A 368 11.05 23.34 3.19
C ILE A 368 9.96 22.34 2.82
N ASN A 369 9.98 21.13 3.38
CA ASN A 369 8.88 20.18 3.22
C ASN A 369 7.54 20.77 3.71
N ASN A 370 7.54 21.49 4.84
CA ASN A 370 6.35 22.17 5.36
C ASN A 370 5.93 23.35 4.47
N GLU A 371 6.88 24.14 3.97
CA GLU A 371 6.63 25.23 3.04
C GLU A 371 5.95 24.72 1.77
N VAL A 372 6.50 23.69 1.12
CA VAL A 372 5.89 23.05 -0.06
C VAL A 372 4.52 22.47 0.28
N SER A 373 4.38 21.83 1.45
CA SER A 373 3.10 21.27 1.91
C SER A 373 2.01 22.31 2.13
N ASN A 374 2.37 23.58 2.33
CA ASN A 374 1.44 24.69 2.49
C ASN A 374 1.22 25.46 1.17
N LEU A 375 2.30 25.69 0.42
CA LEU A 375 2.30 26.44 -0.83
C LEU A 375 1.44 25.77 -1.90
N VAL A 376 1.55 24.44 -2.07
CA VAL A 376 0.78 23.73 -3.10
C VAL A 376 -0.73 23.79 -2.83
N PRO A 377 -1.25 23.45 -1.62
CA PRO A 377 -2.66 23.64 -1.34
C PRO A 377 -3.13 25.09 -1.49
N ALA A 378 -2.32 26.08 -1.06
CA ALA A 378 -2.68 27.49 -1.20
C ALA A 378 -2.85 27.88 -2.68
N LEU A 379 -1.93 27.41 -3.54
CA LEU A 379 -1.99 27.60 -4.98
C LEU A 379 -3.21 26.94 -5.61
N LEU A 380 -3.45 25.67 -5.31
CA LEU A 380 -4.54 24.89 -5.92
C LEU A 380 -5.93 25.31 -5.40
N ARG A 381 -6.01 25.97 -4.25
CA ARG A 381 -7.26 26.45 -3.65
C ARG A 381 -7.52 27.94 -3.89
N ARG A 382 -6.72 28.59 -4.75
CA ARG A 382 -7.05 29.96 -5.18
C ARG A 382 -8.46 30.01 -5.77
N PRO A 383 -9.22 31.12 -5.58
CA PRO A 383 -10.62 31.19 -6.00
C PRO A 383 -10.86 30.87 -7.48
N ASP A 384 -9.97 31.33 -8.36
CA ASP A 384 -10.00 31.06 -9.80
C ASP A 384 -9.81 29.56 -10.11
N PHE A 385 -8.78 28.94 -9.51
CA PHE A 385 -8.51 27.51 -9.63
C PHE A 385 -9.70 26.66 -9.15
N PHE A 386 -10.22 26.99 -7.96
CA PHE A 386 -11.31 26.26 -7.34
C PHE A 386 -12.60 26.40 -8.16
N LYS A 387 -12.88 27.59 -8.70
CA LYS A 387 -14.02 27.83 -9.59
C LYS A 387 -13.96 26.98 -10.86
N VAL A 388 -12.80 26.88 -11.51
CA VAL A 388 -12.66 26.05 -12.72
C VAL A 388 -12.83 24.56 -12.40
N LEU A 389 -12.29 24.10 -11.27
CA LEU A 389 -12.43 22.71 -10.82
C LEU A 389 -13.89 22.35 -10.52
N THR A 390 -14.61 23.21 -9.80
CA THR A 390 -16.03 23.00 -9.48
C THR A 390 -16.92 23.05 -10.72
N ALA A 391 -16.61 23.91 -11.70
CA ALA A 391 -17.33 23.98 -12.96
C ALA A 391 -17.18 22.71 -13.84
N LYS A 392 -16.09 21.95 -13.67
CA LYS A 392 -15.82 20.71 -14.43
C LYS A 392 -16.42 19.45 -13.80
N ARG A 393 -17.28 19.58 -12.78
CA ARG A 393 -17.94 18.44 -12.14
C ARG A 393 -18.80 17.67 -13.15
N ALA A 394 -18.60 16.36 -13.19
CA ALA A 394 -19.45 15.46 -13.97
C ALA A 394 -20.86 15.30 -13.35
N TYR A 395 -20.98 15.44 -12.03
CA TYR A 395 -22.23 15.23 -11.28
C TYR A 395 -22.37 16.25 -10.15
N PHE A 396 -23.60 16.69 -9.88
CA PHE A 396 -23.95 17.68 -8.87
C PHE A 396 -24.87 17.07 -7.80
N PHE A 397 -24.44 17.07 -6.54
CA PHE A 397 -25.24 16.70 -5.37
C PHE A 397 -24.54 17.25 -4.13
N ASP A 398 -25.28 17.75 -3.13
CA ASP A 398 -24.70 18.29 -1.88
C ASP A 398 -23.41 19.11 -2.13
N GLU A 399 -23.60 20.27 -2.77
CA GLU A 399 -22.51 21.11 -3.25
C GLU A 399 -21.50 21.46 -2.15
N GLN A 400 -22.00 21.73 -0.93
CA GLN A 400 -21.15 22.02 0.22
C GLN A 400 -20.23 20.83 0.58
N ALA A 401 -20.77 19.61 0.58
CA ALA A 401 -19.97 18.42 0.82
C ALA A 401 -18.98 18.13 -0.32
N GLN A 402 -19.39 18.35 -1.58
CA GLN A 402 -18.51 18.21 -2.75
C GLN A 402 -17.36 19.23 -2.70
N ASP A 403 -17.63 20.48 -2.35
CA ASP A 403 -16.63 21.54 -2.19
C ASP A 403 -15.64 21.19 -1.07
N LYS A 404 -16.15 20.76 0.08
CA LYS A 404 -15.33 20.34 1.22
C LYS A 404 -14.43 19.15 0.85
N LYS A 405 -14.98 18.15 0.15
CA LYS A 405 -14.23 16.98 -0.34
C LYS A 405 -13.15 17.39 -1.33
N LEU A 406 -13.50 18.19 -2.35
CA LEU A 406 -12.56 18.72 -3.34
C LEU A 406 -11.42 19.47 -2.66
N SER A 407 -11.73 20.44 -1.80
CA SER A 407 -10.72 21.23 -1.06
C SER A 407 -9.77 20.33 -0.24
N SER A 408 -10.29 19.27 0.38
CA SER A 408 -9.50 18.31 1.13
C SER A 408 -8.54 17.47 0.29
N MET A 409 -8.82 17.34 -1.01
CA MET A 409 -8.05 16.56 -1.98
C MET A 409 -6.95 17.40 -2.67
N LEU A 410 -7.10 18.73 -2.68
CA LEU A 410 -6.12 19.69 -3.21
C LEU A 410 -4.92 19.83 -2.27
N THR A 411 -4.01 18.87 -2.39
CA THR A 411 -2.76 18.73 -1.62
C THR A 411 -1.59 18.49 -2.58
N CYS A 412 -0.36 18.34 -2.10
CA CYS A 412 0.77 17.92 -2.96
C CYS A 412 0.49 16.61 -3.71
N HIS A 413 -0.33 15.72 -3.13
CA HIS A 413 -0.74 14.48 -3.81
C HIS A 413 -1.69 14.72 -5.00
N ALA A 414 -2.33 15.89 -5.10
CA ALA A 414 -3.12 16.26 -6.27
C ALA A 414 -2.24 16.44 -7.52
N LEU A 415 -1.04 17.02 -7.40
CA LEU A 415 -0.09 17.13 -8.51
C LEU A 415 0.31 15.75 -9.02
N ARG A 416 0.59 14.82 -8.09
CA ARG A 416 0.88 13.43 -8.43
C ARG A 416 -0.29 12.73 -9.13
N ARG A 417 -1.53 12.96 -8.69
CA ARG A 417 -2.72 12.41 -9.35
C ARG A 417 -2.91 13.01 -10.74
N ASN A 418 -2.72 14.32 -10.89
CA ASN A 418 -2.76 15.01 -12.17
C ASN A 418 -1.74 14.42 -13.16
N PHE A 419 -0.48 14.25 -12.73
CA PHE A 419 0.56 13.62 -13.53
C PHE A 419 0.20 12.18 -13.92
N CYS A 420 -0.31 11.38 -12.97
CA CYS A 420 -0.76 10.02 -13.26
C CYS A 420 -1.89 10.00 -14.30
N THR A 421 -2.86 10.91 -14.20
CA THR A 421 -3.94 11.04 -15.18
C THR A 421 -3.39 11.39 -16.56
N TRP A 422 -2.44 12.33 -16.62
CA TRP A 422 -1.76 12.69 -17.87
C TRP A 422 -1.03 11.48 -18.50
N LEU A 423 -0.35 10.65 -17.71
CA LEU A 423 0.29 9.44 -18.23
C LEU A 423 -0.72 8.51 -18.91
N TYR A 424 -1.87 8.25 -18.27
CA TYR A 424 -2.90 7.39 -18.85
C TYR A 424 -3.58 8.00 -20.08
N CYS A 425 -3.76 9.32 -20.12
CA CYS A 425 -4.58 9.98 -21.12
C CYS A 425 -3.78 10.56 -22.30
N SER A 426 -2.48 10.81 -22.14
CA SER A 426 -1.75 11.68 -23.05
C SER A 426 -0.30 11.26 -23.32
N SER A 427 0.32 10.38 -22.51
CA SER A 427 1.73 10.03 -22.70
C SER A 427 1.97 8.83 -23.62
N GLY A 428 0.91 8.10 -24.02
CA GLY A 428 1.03 6.88 -24.85
C GLY A 428 1.71 5.69 -24.15
N LEU A 429 1.86 5.72 -22.83
CA LEU A 429 2.54 4.64 -22.09
C LEU A 429 1.58 3.50 -21.74
N ASP A 430 2.13 2.29 -21.67
CA ASP A 430 1.38 1.14 -21.18
C ASP A 430 1.26 1.14 -19.64
N ALA A 431 0.34 0.33 -19.10
CA ALA A 431 0.13 0.27 -17.66
C ALA A 431 1.41 -0.10 -16.86
N PRO A 432 2.21 -1.11 -17.26
CA PRO A 432 3.50 -1.38 -16.62
C PRO A 432 4.45 -0.17 -16.53
N GLU A 433 4.64 0.56 -17.62
CA GLU A 433 5.50 1.75 -17.68
C GLU A 433 4.97 2.87 -16.79
N ILE A 434 3.64 3.06 -16.77
CA ILE A 434 3.00 4.01 -15.85
C ILE A 434 3.25 3.59 -14.39
N TYR A 435 3.08 2.32 -14.06
CA TYR A 435 3.35 1.82 -12.70
C TYR A 435 4.82 2.04 -12.32
N GLN A 436 5.75 1.84 -13.25
CA GLN A 436 7.16 2.11 -13.05
C GLN A 436 7.41 3.59 -12.78
N GLN A 437 6.94 4.50 -13.64
CA GLN A 437 7.14 5.95 -13.46
C GLN A 437 6.49 6.47 -12.18
N MET A 438 5.36 5.90 -11.78
CA MET A 438 4.71 6.23 -10.52
C MET A 438 5.39 5.57 -9.32
N GLY A 439 6.22 4.54 -9.48
CA GLY A 439 6.76 3.76 -8.35
C GLY A 439 5.63 3.06 -7.59
N HIS A 440 4.77 2.36 -8.32
CA HIS A 440 3.71 1.48 -7.84
C HIS A 440 4.14 0.02 -8.02
N THR A 441 3.73 -0.86 -7.10
CA THR A 441 3.97 -2.30 -7.26
C THR A 441 2.99 -2.87 -8.28
N TYR A 442 3.50 -3.40 -9.38
CA TYR A 442 2.71 -4.10 -10.39
C TYR A 442 2.79 -5.62 -10.14
N LYS A 443 1.74 -6.19 -9.54
CA LYS A 443 1.68 -7.61 -9.16
C LYS A 443 1.93 -8.60 -10.32
N PRO A 444 1.51 -8.33 -11.56
CA PRO A 444 1.70 -9.27 -12.67
C PRO A 444 3.13 -9.39 -13.20
N GLN A 445 4.05 -8.48 -12.88
CA GLN A 445 5.43 -8.54 -13.39
C GLN A 445 6.42 -9.07 -12.34
N PRO A 446 7.42 -9.87 -12.76
CA PRO A 446 8.53 -10.23 -11.91
C PRO A 446 9.29 -8.97 -11.46
N ARG A 447 9.77 -8.97 -10.21
CA ARG A 447 10.64 -7.89 -9.71
C ARG A 447 11.85 -7.79 -10.63
N ARG A 448 12.05 -6.64 -11.29
CA ARG A 448 13.26 -6.37 -12.07
C ARG A 448 14.50 -6.62 -11.19
N THR A 449 15.49 -7.30 -11.76
CA THR A 449 16.81 -7.52 -11.16
C THR A 449 17.53 -6.17 -11.01
N ALA A 450 18.54 -6.10 -10.12
CA ALA A 450 19.28 -4.89 -9.77
C ALA A 450 20.02 -4.17 -10.93
N ALA A 451 19.96 -4.70 -12.15
CA ALA A 451 20.42 -4.00 -13.35
C ALA A 451 19.43 -2.86 -13.62
N GLY A 452 19.85 -1.62 -13.34
CA GLY A 452 19.09 -0.41 -13.68
C GLY A 452 18.84 -0.28 -15.19
N LEU A 453 18.21 0.82 -15.59
CA LEU A 453 17.98 1.11 -17.01
C LEU A 453 19.30 1.33 -17.74
N THR A 454 19.38 0.82 -18.96
CA THR A 454 20.43 1.13 -19.93
C THR A 454 20.35 2.60 -20.37
N PRO A 455 21.46 3.21 -20.84
CA PRO A 455 21.42 4.55 -21.40
C PRO A 455 20.40 4.69 -22.54
N GLU A 456 20.22 3.65 -23.33
CA GLU A 456 19.26 3.62 -24.44
C GLU A 456 17.81 3.63 -23.96
N GLU A 457 17.47 2.84 -22.93
CA GLU A 457 16.14 2.91 -22.30
C GLU A 457 15.87 4.32 -21.74
N VAL A 458 16.85 4.96 -21.10
CA VAL A 458 16.72 6.33 -20.58
C VAL A 458 16.54 7.33 -21.74
N ARG A 459 17.30 7.18 -22.83
CA ARG A 459 17.19 8.00 -24.04
C ARG A 459 15.76 7.94 -24.60
N CYS A 460 15.22 6.72 -24.76
CA CYS A 460 13.85 6.52 -25.26
C CYS A 460 12.80 7.13 -24.32
N MET A 461 12.97 7.02 -23.00
CA MET A 461 12.08 7.66 -22.02
C MET A 461 12.09 9.20 -22.14
N CYS A 462 13.27 9.80 -22.30
CA CYS A 462 13.40 11.24 -22.48
C CYS A 462 12.78 11.72 -23.81
N LEU A 463 13.02 11.00 -24.92
CA LEU A 463 12.42 11.30 -26.21
C LEU A 463 10.89 11.23 -26.16
N ARG A 464 10.33 10.22 -25.49
CA ARG A 464 8.87 10.11 -25.27
C ARG A 464 8.31 11.33 -24.54
N LYS A 465 8.99 11.79 -23.48
CA LYS A 465 8.59 12.99 -22.74
C LYS A 465 8.66 14.24 -23.63
N HIS A 466 9.69 14.36 -24.46
CA HIS A 466 9.88 15.48 -25.38
C HIS A 466 8.78 15.58 -26.45
N VAL A 467 8.38 14.45 -27.05
CA VAL A 467 7.33 14.42 -28.08
C VAL A 467 5.91 14.48 -27.52
N SER A 468 5.75 14.28 -26.21
CA SER A 468 4.45 14.40 -25.54
C SER A 468 4.19 15.85 -25.15
N SER A 469 2.92 16.28 -25.15
CA SER A 469 2.55 17.58 -24.56
C SER A 469 2.75 17.55 -23.05
N THR A 470 3.42 18.55 -22.48
CA THR A 470 3.67 18.66 -21.03
C THR A 470 3.08 19.95 -20.48
N LEU A 471 3.34 20.26 -19.20
CA LEU A 471 3.01 21.57 -18.63
C LEU A 471 3.96 22.67 -19.14
N TYR A 472 5.07 22.33 -19.79
CA TYR A 472 6.09 23.30 -20.22
C TYR A 472 6.06 23.56 -21.73
N HIS A 473 5.72 22.54 -22.52
CA HIS A 473 5.71 22.64 -23.97
C HIS A 473 4.56 21.83 -24.60
N PRO A 474 4.11 22.19 -25.81
CA PRO A 474 3.25 21.33 -26.61
C PRO A 474 4.00 20.07 -27.08
N ALA A 475 3.30 19.14 -27.73
CA ALA A 475 3.94 17.97 -28.34
C ALA A 475 4.94 18.44 -29.42
N ASN A 476 6.22 18.09 -29.25
CA ASN A 476 7.27 18.47 -30.20
C ASN A 476 7.50 17.39 -31.26
N PRO A 477 7.77 17.76 -32.53
CA PRO A 477 8.21 16.81 -33.53
C PRO A 477 9.66 16.39 -33.27
N LEU A 478 10.01 15.17 -33.67
CA LEU A 478 11.41 14.76 -33.76
C LEU A 478 12.01 15.27 -35.06
N ARG A 479 13.11 16.00 -34.97
CA ARG A 479 13.78 16.60 -36.13
C ARG A 479 15.03 15.81 -36.48
N TYR A 480 15.17 15.47 -37.76
CA TYR A 480 16.36 14.79 -38.26
C TYR A 480 16.82 15.42 -39.57
N PRO A 481 18.07 15.94 -39.64
CA PRO A 481 18.67 16.27 -40.90
C PRO A 481 19.04 14.97 -41.63
N VAL A 482 18.60 14.82 -42.87
CA VAL A 482 19.01 13.68 -43.70
C VAL A 482 20.43 13.96 -44.19
N LYS A 483 21.43 13.49 -43.44
CA LYS A 483 22.85 13.62 -43.77
C LYS A 483 23.59 12.29 -43.56
N GLY A 484 24.41 11.91 -44.52
CA GLY A 484 25.29 10.73 -44.41
C GLY A 484 24.62 9.40 -44.77
N ASN A 485 25.22 8.30 -44.31
CA ASN A 485 24.77 6.94 -44.61
C ASN A 485 23.48 6.57 -43.85
N PHE A 486 22.76 5.58 -44.39
CA PHE A 486 21.56 4.99 -43.80
C PHE A 486 21.68 4.75 -42.29
N HIS A 487 20.75 5.33 -41.52
CA HIS A 487 20.59 5.10 -40.09
C HIS A 487 19.16 4.63 -39.80
N ALA A 488 19.04 3.45 -39.21
CA ALA A 488 17.79 2.99 -38.59
C ALA A 488 17.74 3.49 -37.14
N SER A 489 16.59 3.99 -36.70
CA SER A 489 16.39 4.41 -35.31
C SER A 489 14.98 4.04 -34.85
N GLU A 490 14.90 3.46 -33.66
CA GLU A 490 13.63 3.28 -32.97
C GLU A 490 13.27 4.58 -32.24
N ILE A 491 12.08 5.09 -32.52
CA ILE A 491 11.55 6.35 -32.00
C ILE A 491 10.10 6.14 -31.54
N PRO A 492 9.60 6.93 -30.57
CA PRO A 492 8.20 6.86 -30.19
C PRO A 492 7.25 7.29 -31.31
N ALA A 493 6.00 6.82 -31.27
CA ALA A 493 4.96 7.31 -32.18
C ALA A 493 4.74 8.82 -31.99
N CYS A 494 5.13 9.62 -32.99
CA CYS A 494 5.06 11.08 -32.95
C CYS A 494 5.15 11.69 -34.36
N SER A 495 5.07 13.02 -34.43
CA SER A 495 5.41 13.75 -35.65
C SER A 495 6.94 13.72 -35.86
N VAL A 496 7.36 13.42 -37.08
CA VAL A 496 8.78 13.41 -37.47
C VAL A 496 8.98 14.38 -38.62
N GLU A 497 9.89 15.34 -38.42
CA GLU A 497 10.29 16.33 -39.40
C GLU A 497 11.67 15.95 -39.96
N LEU A 498 11.71 15.65 -41.26
CA LEU A 498 12.93 15.32 -41.97
C LEU A 498 13.38 16.53 -42.81
N GLU A 499 14.61 16.99 -42.59
CA GLU A 499 15.20 18.08 -43.36
C GLU A 499 16.04 17.49 -44.52
N LEU A 500 15.63 17.77 -45.75
CA LEU A 500 16.24 17.29 -47.00
C LEU A 500 17.03 18.41 -47.69
N ASN A 501 18.16 18.09 -48.33
CA ASN A 501 18.82 19.09 -49.18
C ASN A 501 18.05 19.23 -50.51
N PRO A 502 18.09 20.43 -51.15
CA PRO A 502 17.42 20.64 -52.43
C PRO A 502 17.87 19.64 -53.50
N GLY A 503 16.90 19.00 -54.16
CA GLY A 503 17.14 18.05 -55.26
C GLY A 503 17.44 16.61 -54.83
N GLU A 504 17.48 16.33 -53.53
CA GLU A 504 17.68 14.96 -53.03
C GLU A 504 16.39 14.13 -53.12
N THR A 505 16.57 12.83 -53.37
CA THR A 505 15.50 11.83 -53.25
C THR A 505 15.91 10.82 -52.18
N ILE A 506 15.01 10.53 -51.25
CA ILE A 506 15.22 9.53 -50.22
C ILE A 506 14.16 8.44 -50.30
N GLU A 507 14.55 7.22 -49.95
CA GLU A 507 13.64 6.12 -49.66
C GLU A 507 13.63 5.89 -48.16
N LEU A 508 12.44 5.88 -47.56
CA LEU A 508 12.28 5.74 -46.13
C LEU A 508 11.35 4.56 -45.83
N THR A 509 11.87 3.64 -45.02
CA THR A 509 11.11 2.49 -44.51
C THR A 509 10.61 2.82 -43.12
N VAL A 510 9.28 2.87 -42.94
CA VAL A 510 8.64 2.99 -41.63
C VAL A 510 8.13 1.61 -41.21
N GLU A 511 8.68 1.07 -40.14
CA GLU A 511 8.13 -0.09 -39.46
C GLU A 511 7.26 0.39 -38.29
N ASP A 512 5.96 0.14 -38.39
CA ASP A 512 5.01 0.47 -37.33
C ASP A 512 4.97 -0.67 -36.31
N THR A 513 5.49 -0.40 -35.11
CA THR A 513 5.50 -1.34 -33.99
C THR A 513 4.33 -1.09 -33.03
N GLU A 514 3.61 0.02 -33.19
CA GLU A 514 2.52 0.43 -32.31
C GLU A 514 1.14 0.13 -32.93
N PRO A 515 0.20 -0.34 -32.11
CA PRO A 515 -1.11 -0.72 -32.61
C PRO A 515 -1.98 0.47 -33.02
N GLY A 516 -2.51 0.43 -34.25
CA GLY A 516 -3.49 1.42 -34.72
C GLY A 516 -2.89 2.76 -35.15
N THR A 517 -1.56 2.84 -35.31
CA THR A 517 -0.90 4.03 -35.83
C THR A 517 -1.37 4.33 -37.25
N VAL A 518 -1.67 5.60 -37.52
CA VAL A 518 -1.95 6.08 -38.87
C VAL A 518 -0.76 6.93 -39.30
N THR A 519 0.04 6.41 -40.22
CA THR A 519 1.15 7.16 -40.80
C THR A 519 0.63 8.13 -41.85
N HIS A 520 0.81 9.42 -41.59
CA HIS A 520 0.60 10.48 -42.57
C HIS A 520 1.96 11.00 -43.04
N VAL A 521 2.14 11.11 -44.36
CA VAL A 521 3.37 11.64 -44.97
C VAL A 521 2.98 12.79 -45.88
N GLY A 522 3.62 13.95 -45.69
CA GLY A 522 3.39 15.15 -46.48
C GLY A 522 4.49 16.17 -46.23
N GLY A 523 4.61 17.16 -47.11
CA GLY A 523 5.59 18.22 -47.00
C GLY A 523 5.36 19.33 -48.02
N GLU A 524 5.84 20.54 -47.73
CA GLU A 524 5.80 21.64 -48.69
C GLU A 524 6.86 21.45 -49.77
N SER A 525 6.49 21.63 -51.04
CA SER A 525 7.41 21.54 -52.19
C SER A 525 8.10 20.18 -52.39
N ILE A 526 7.56 19.09 -51.81
CA ILE A 526 8.09 17.73 -51.93
C ILE A 526 7.04 16.81 -52.55
N SER A 527 7.46 15.99 -53.51
CA SER A 527 6.62 14.92 -54.07
C SER A 527 6.78 13.65 -53.23
N VAL A 528 5.69 13.19 -52.62
CA VAL A 528 5.68 11.96 -51.80
C VAL A 528 4.97 10.86 -52.56
N ARG A 529 5.61 9.70 -52.70
CA ARG A 529 5.01 8.50 -53.30
C ARG A 529 5.18 7.29 -52.39
N SER A 530 4.08 6.65 -52.02
CA SER A 530 4.11 5.36 -51.35
C SER A 530 4.56 4.28 -52.34
N LEU A 531 5.66 3.60 -52.04
CA LEU A 531 6.24 2.55 -52.88
C LEU A 531 5.66 1.17 -52.55
N HIS A 532 5.58 0.84 -51.25
CA HIS A 532 5.11 -0.44 -50.74
C HIS A 532 4.40 -0.25 -49.39
N ARG A 533 3.39 -1.09 -49.10
CA ARG A 533 2.71 -1.15 -47.80
C ARG A 533 2.32 -2.58 -47.50
N ASP A 534 2.92 -3.16 -46.46
CA ASP A 534 2.56 -4.50 -46.00
C ASP A 534 1.17 -4.52 -45.34
N ARG A 535 0.47 -5.65 -45.44
CA ARG A 535 -0.86 -5.83 -44.82
C ARG A 535 -0.71 -5.80 -43.30
N GLN A 536 -1.53 -4.98 -42.64
CA GLN A 536 -1.68 -4.98 -41.18
C GLN A 536 -1.89 -6.41 -40.66
N HIS A 537 -1.05 -6.83 -39.72
CA HIS A 537 -1.37 -8.01 -38.92
C HIS A 537 -2.53 -7.64 -38.00
N ASN A 538 -3.67 -8.33 -38.13
CA ASN A 538 -4.83 -8.15 -37.26
C ASN A 538 -4.45 -8.53 -35.82
N VAL A 539 -4.01 -7.54 -35.04
CA VAL A 539 -3.79 -7.71 -33.61
C VAL A 539 -5.12 -7.39 -32.92
N ILE A 540 -5.69 -8.38 -32.24
CA ILE A 540 -6.90 -8.18 -31.42
C ILE A 540 -6.51 -7.39 -30.17
N TYR A 541 -6.99 -6.15 -30.08
CA TYR A 541 -6.64 -5.25 -28.99
C TYR A 541 -7.48 -5.47 -27.74
N ARG A 542 -6.82 -5.48 -26.59
CA ARG A 542 -7.45 -5.34 -25.27
C ARG A 542 -7.12 -3.96 -24.70
N TYR A 543 -7.85 -2.93 -25.16
CA TYR A 543 -8.01 -1.72 -24.37
C TYR A 543 -9.00 -2.03 -23.26
N SER A 544 -8.53 -2.27 -22.04
CA SER A 544 -9.43 -2.40 -20.89
C SER A 544 -8.93 -1.56 -19.73
N LEU A 545 -9.31 -0.28 -19.76
CA LEU A 545 -9.84 0.37 -18.56
C LEU A 545 -11.09 -0.45 -18.18
N LEU A 546 -11.11 -0.97 -16.95
CA LEU A 546 -12.09 -1.91 -16.35
C LEU A 546 -11.69 -3.39 -16.44
N ALA A 547 -11.96 -4.09 -15.34
CA ALA A 547 -11.36 -5.35 -14.92
C ALA A 547 -11.55 -6.55 -15.86
N ALA A 548 -10.74 -7.58 -15.61
CA ALA A 548 -10.95 -8.91 -16.16
C ALA A 548 -12.27 -9.49 -15.63
N ASP A 549 -13.04 -10.07 -16.54
CA ASP A 549 -13.88 -11.22 -16.23
C ASP A 549 -13.58 -12.30 -17.28
N GLU A 550 -13.46 -13.52 -16.77
CA GLU A 550 -13.08 -14.77 -17.42
C GLU A 550 -13.76 -14.99 -18.79
N ILE A 551 -13.02 -14.96 -19.93
CA ILE A 551 -13.46 -15.59 -21.19
C ILE A 551 -12.26 -16.16 -21.98
N THR A 552 -12.05 -17.46 -21.74
CA THR A 552 -11.93 -18.60 -22.69
C THR A 552 -11.16 -18.54 -24.03
N SER A 553 -10.29 -19.56 -24.17
CA SER A 553 -10.03 -20.44 -25.34
C SER A 553 -9.38 -19.89 -26.62
N GLY A 554 -8.08 -20.22 -26.77
CA GLY A 554 -7.57 -21.10 -27.83
C GLY A 554 -7.44 -20.55 -29.25
N LEU A 555 -6.20 -20.47 -29.77
CA LEU A 555 -5.93 -20.69 -31.19
C LEU A 555 -4.58 -21.41 -31.40
N LYS A 556 -4.67 -22.40 -32.29
CA LYS A 556 -3.71 -23.45 -32.64
C LYS A 556 -2.37 -22.91 -33.17
N LYS A 557 -1.29 -23.65 -32.86
CA LYS A 557 -0.05 -23.66 -33.64
C LYS A 557 -0.36 -23.96 -35.11
N CYS A 558 0.13 -23.13 -36.02
CA CYS A 558 0.44 -23.52 -37.38
C CYS A 558 1.96 -23.63 -37.52
N LYS A 559 2.46 -24.84 -37.79
CA LYS A 559 3.77 -25.06 -38.39
C LYS A 559 3.72 -24.49 -39.80
N LEU A 560 4.73 -23.74 -40.22
CA LEU A 560 5.10 -23.69 -41.63
C LEU A 560 6.11 -24.81 -41.89
N LEU A 561 5.69 -25.70 -42.79
CA LEU A 561 6.48 -26.75 -43.41
C LEU A 561 7.30 -26.13 -44.54
N ALA A 562 8.54 -26.64 -44.68
CA ALA A 562 9.49 -26.53 -45.79
C ALA A 562 9.94 -25.13 -46.20
#